data_AF-A0A5D2CSN3-F1
#
_entry.id   AF-A0A5D2CSN3-F1
#
_cell.length_a   1.000
_cell.length_b   1.000
_cell.length_c   1.000
_cell.angle_alpha   90.00
_cell.angle_beta   90.00
_cell.angle_gamma   90.00
#
_symmetry.space_group_name_H-M   'P 1'
#
loop_
_entity.id
_entity.type
_entity.pdbx_description
1 polymer ?
#
loop_
_entity_poly.entity_id
_entity_poly.type
_entity_poly.pdbx_seq_one_letter_code
_entity_poly.pdbx_strand_id
1 'polypeptide(L)'
;MASLNVYSVLVVLFLTCGAENNCETKMGLPCVLEAFTNIFETGSISNKCCGELVVLGKFCHSALVKRTLENRLFKDISPVTIIAKSIQTWNNCLALIDSPSPSA
;
A
#
# COMPACT_ATOMS: atom_id res chain seq x y z
N MET A 1 9.47 -26.55 -0.48
CA MET A 1 9.38 -25.10 -0.21
C MET A 1 7.92 -24.82 0.10
N ALA A 2 7.60 -24.39 1.31
CA ALA A 2 6.22 -24.03 1.64
C ALA A 2 5.83 -22.83 0.78
N SER A 3 4.96 -23.04 -0.20
CA SER A 3 4.41 -21.96 -1.03
C SER A 3 3.44 -21.18 -0.16
N LEU A 4 3.98 -20.30 0.69
CA LEU A 4 3.19 -19.24 1.30
C LEU A 4 2.57 -18.45 0.14
N ASN A 5 1.25 -18.54 0.01
CA ASN A 5 0.49 -17.76 -0.95
C ASN A 5 0.88 -16.29 -0.77
N VAL A 6 1.13 -15.55 -1.87
CA VAL A 6 1.43 -14.11 -1.84
C VAL A 6 0.39 -13.38 -1.00
N TYR A 7 -0.86 -13.82 -1.05
CA TYR A 7 -1.95 -13.32 -0.21
C TYR A 7 -1.71 -13.50 1.30
N SER A 8 -1.24 -14.69 1.72
CA SER A 8 -0.92 -14.96 3.12
C SER A 8 0.26 -14.12 3.59
N VAL A 9 1.23 -13.87 2.71
CA VAL A 9 2.38 -13.00 3.02
C VAL A 9 1.93 -11.56 3.18
N LEU A 10 1.06 -11.08 2.31
CA LEU A 10 0.49 -9.73 2.41
C LEU A 10 -0.25 -9.54 3.73
N VAL A 11 -1.15 -10.46 4.07
CA VAL A 11 -1.88 -10.40 5.35
C VAL A 11 -0.92 -10.36 6.54
N VAL A 12 0.14 -11.19 6.54
CA VAL A 12 1.15 -11.18 7.61
C VAL A 12 1.94 -9.86 7.64
N LEU A 13 2.38 -9.35 6.49
CA LEU A 13 3.08 -8.06 6.39
C LEU A 13 2.23 -6.91 6.91
N PHE A 14 0.94 -6.89 6.57
CA PHE A 14 0.01 -5.87 7.05
C PHE A 14 -0.21 -5.93 8.56
N LEU A 15 -0.49 -7.12 9.11
CA LEU A 15 -0.70 -7.29 10.55
C LEU A 15 0.55 -6.94 11.37
N THR A 16 1.72 -7.36 10.89
CA THR A 16 2.99 -7.11 11.59
C THR A 16 3.47 -5.67 11.46
N CYS A 17 3.25 -5.02 10.31
CA CYS A 17 3.50 -3.59 10.15
C CYS A 17 2.65 -2.75 11.10
N GLY A 18 1.39 -3.16 11.31
CA GLY A 18 0.47 -2.50 12.24
C GLY A 18 1.01 -2.43 13.66
N ALA A 19 1.50 -3.57 14.16
CA ALA A 19 2.00 -3.70 15.53
C ALA A 19 3.35 -2.99 15.74
N GLU A 20 4.25 -3.03 14.77
CA GLU A 20 5.63 -2.55 14.91
C GLU A 20 5.76 -1.03 14.72
N ASN A 21 4.93 -0.44 13.86
CA ASN A 21 5.02 0.97 13.46
C ASN A 21 3.88 1.84 14.02
N ASN A 22 3.08 1.32 14.97
CA ASN A 22 1.85 1.96 15.47
C ASN A 22 0.88 2.34 14.34
N CYS A 23 0.87 1.53 13.27
CA CYS A 23 -0.01 1.70 12.14
C CYS A 23 -1.34 1.02 12.45
N GLU A 24 -2.17 1.65 13.29
CA GLU A 24 -3.53 1.16 13.53
C GLU A 24 -4.23 0.95 12.19
N THR A 25 -4.71 -0.27 11.97
CA THR A 25 -5.22 -0.69 10.66
C THR A 25 -6.61 -0.09 10.46
N LYS A 26 -6.69 1.06 9.78
CA LYS A 26 -7.96 1.65 9.32
C LYS A 26 -8.31 1.27 7.87
N MET A 27 -7.37 0.64 7.16
CA MET A 27 -7.53 0.22 5.77
C MET A 27 -8.08 -1.20 5.71
N GLY A 28 -9.16 -1.39 4.94
CA GLY A 28 -9.75 -2.69 4.70
C GLY A 28 -8.91 -3.55 3.75
N LEU A 29 -8.99 -4.87 3.91
CA LEU A 29 -8.28 -5.83 3.06
C LEU A 29 -8.49 -5.63 1.54
N PRO A 30 -9.68 -5.26 1.04
CA PRO A 30 -9.86 -4.95 -0.38
C PRO A 30 -8.99 -3.78 -0.84
N CYS A 31 -8.92 -2.70 -0.05
CA CYS A 31 -8.13 -1.53 -0.37
C CYS A 31 -6.63 -1.79 -0.25
N VAL A 32 -6.24 -2.61 0.72
CA VAL A 32 -4.88 -3.16 0.83
C VAL A 32 -4.46 -3.86 -0.46
N LEU A 33 -5.34 -4.71 -1.01
CA LEU A 33 -5.05 -5.44 -2.24
C LEU A 33 -4.94 -4.50 -3.45
N GLU A 34 -5.87 -3.54 -3.60
CA GLU A 34 -5.81 -2.54 -4.67
C GLU A 34 -4.50 -1.72 -4.61
N ALA A 35 -4.13 -1.23 -3.44
CA ALA A 35 -2.90 -0.47 -3.26
C ALA A 35 -1.66 -1.32 -3.59
N PHE A 36 -1.65 -2.59 -3.16
CA PHE A 36 -0.59 -3.52 -3.48
C PHE A 36 -0.48 -3.76 -4.99
N THR A 37 -1.57 -4.12 -5.66
CA THR A 37 -1.59 -4.38 -7.11
C THR A 37 -1.18 -3.14 -7.91
N ASN A 38 -1.60 -1.94 -7.50
CA ASN A 38 -1.21 -0.69 -8.14
C ASN A 38 0.32 -0.43 -8.07
N ILE A 39 0.94 -0.77 -6.94
CA ILE A 39 2.36 -0.48 -6.66
C ILE A 39 3.29 -1.57 -7.19
N PHE A 40 2.98 -2.83 -6.91
CA PHE A 40 3.86 -3.98 -7.16
C PHE A 40 3.60 -4.67 -8.48
N GLU A 41 2.45 -4.43 -9.09
CA GLU A 41 2.06 -5.00 -10.37
C GLU A 41 1.64 -3.87 -11.33
N THR A 42 0.65 -4.15 -12.18
CA THR A 42 -0.02 -3.18 -13.05
C THR A 42 -1.49 -3.14 -12.66
N GLY A 43 -1.91 -2.05 -12.01
CA GLY A 43 -3.28 -1.87 -11.57
C GLY A 43 -3.61 -0.40 -11.34
N SER A 44 -4.72 -0.18 -10.65
CA SER A 44 -5.22 1.14 -10.27
C SER A 44 -5.78 1.07 -8.85
N ILE A 45 -5.74 2.19 -8.15
CA ILE A 45 -6.39 2.34 -6.84
C ILE A 45 -7.67 3.17 -6.99
N SER A 46 -8.76 2.72 -6.39
CA SER A 46 -10.03 3.44 -6.38
C SER A 46 -10.00 4.66 -5.46
N ASN A 47 -10.88 5.65 -5.69
CA ASN A 47 -11.01 6.84 -4.83
C ASN A 47 -11.32 6.47 -3.37
N LYS A 48 -12.15 5.45 -3.16
CA LYS A 48 -12.46 4.93 -1.81
C LYS A 48 -11.18 4.45 -1.13
N CYS A 49 -10.40 3.62 -1.81
CA CYS A 49 -9.17 3.07 -1.25
C CYS A 49 -8.04 4.09 -1.13
N CYS A 50 -8.05 5.15 -1.94
CA CYS A 50 -7.21 6.32 -1.71
C CYS A 50 -7.54 7.02 -0.40
N GLY A 51 -8.83 7.19 -0.06
CA GLY A 51 -9.23 7.76 1.23
C GLY A 51 -8.72 6.93 2.41
N GLU A 52 -8.89 5.61 2.37
CA GLU A 52 -8.38 4.71 3.41
C GLU A 52 -6.84 4.72 3.49
N LEU A 53 -6.15 4.81 2.34
CA LEU A 53 -4.68 4.90 2.29
C LEU A 53 -4.18 6.20 2.93
N VAL A 54 -4.86 7.33 2.69
CA VAL A 54 -4.51 8.62 3.28
C VAL A 54 -4.74 8.60 4.80
N VAL A 55 -5.84 7.99 5.27
CA VAL A 55 -6.11 7.79 6.70
C VAL A 55 -5.06 6.90 7.37
N LEU A 56 -4.59 5.84 6.70
CA LEU A 56 -3.48 5.01 7.17
C LEU A 56 -2.21 5.85 7.37
N GLY A 57 -1.99 6.85 6.53
CA GLY A 57 -0.92 7.82 6.67
C GLY A 57 0.36 7.45 5.92
N LYS A 58 1.11 8.48 5.51
CA LYS A 58 2.29 8.35 4.65
C LYS A 58 3.38 7.47 5.26
N PHE A 59 3.58 7.61 6.57
CA PHE A 59 4.59 6.85 7.31
C PHE A 59 4.31 5.35 7.23
N CYS A 60 3.07 4.95 7.55
CA CYS A 60 2.63 3.57 7.54
C CYS A 60 2.64 2.96 6.14
N HIS A 61 2.16 3.70 5.15
CA HIS A 61 2.27 3.34 3.74
C HIS A 61 3.72 3.05 3.33
N SER A 62 4.65 3.97 3.66
CA SER A 62 6.07 3.82 3.31
C SER A 62 6.74 2.66 4.05
N ALA A 63 6.41 2.46 5.33
CA ALA A 63 6.93 1.36 6.14
C ALA A 63 6.52 -0.01 5.59
N LEU A 64 5.25 -0.14 5.19
CA LEU A 64 4.73 -1.35 4.57
C LEU A 64 5.45 -1.67 3.24
N VAL A 65 5.61 -0.67 2.36
CA VAL A 65 6.31 -0.87 1.09
C VAL A 65 7.76 -1.30 1.31
N LYS A 66 8.45 -0.66 2.27
CA LYS A 66 9.81 -1.04 2.66
C LYS A 66 9.88 -2.49 3.16
N ARG A 67 9.01 -2.88 4.10
CA ARG A 67 8.96 -4.25 4.65
C ARG A 67 8.66 -5.30 3.58
N THR A 68 7.83 -4.93 2.60
CA THR A 68 7.52 -5.79 1.44
C THR A 68 8.75 -6.00 0.57
N LEU A 69 9.52 -4.93 0.28
CA LEU A 69 10.77 -5.03 -0.49
C LEU A 69 11.88 -5.81 0.25
N GLU A 70 11.88 -5.80 1.58
CA GLU A 70 12.81 -6.62 2.39
C GLU A 70 12.44 -8.12 2.39
N ASN A 71 11.20 -8.45 2.00
CA ASN A 71 10.77 -9.84 1.93
C ASN A 71 11.38 -10.53 0.70
N ARG A 72 12.01 -11.69 0.95
CA ARG A 72 12.69 -12.50 -0.07
C ARG A 72 11.82 -12.88 -1.27
N LEU A 73 10.49 -12.88 -1.14
CA LEU A 73 9.57 -13.17 -2.24
C LEU A 73 9.53 -12.06 -3.30
N PHE A 74 9.95 -10.84 -2.96
CA PHE A 74 9.96 -9.69 -3.87
C PHE A 74 11.37 -9.29 -4.31
N LYS A 75 12.38 -10.15 -4.09
CA LYS A 75 13.80 -9.89 -4.37
C LYS A 75 14.11 -9.57 -5.83
N ASP A 76 13.30 -10.07 -6.76
CA ASP A 76 13.51 -9.95 -8.20
C ASP A 76 12.84 -8.69 -8.78
N ILE A 77 12.13 -7.92 -7.94
CA ILE A 77 11.49 -6.66 -8.34
C ILE A 77 12.44 -5.50 -8.10
N SER A 78 12.51 -4.57 -9.06
CA SER A 78 13.29 -3.33 -8.95
C SER A 78 12.79 -2.44 -7.78
N PRO A 79 13.57 -2.26 -6.70
CA PRO A 79 13.15 -1.43 -5.56
C PRO A 79 12.93 0.02 -5.97
N VAL A 80 13.76 0.54 -6.89
CA VAL A 80 13.65 1.92 -7.41
C VAL A 80 12.31 2.14 -8.09
N THR A 81 11.87 1.20 -8.92
CA THR A 81 10.59 1.28 -9.64
C THR A 81 9.41 1.23 -8.67
N ILE A 82 9.47 0.34 -7.68
CA ILE A 82 8.42 0.20 -6.66
C ILE A 82 8.32 1.44 -5.77
N ILE A 83 9.45 1.98 -5.34
CA ILE A 83 9.48 3.21 -4.54
C ILE A 83 8.88 4.37 -5.34
N ALA A 84 9.25 4.54 -6.61
CA ALA A 84 8.68 5.56 -7.47
C ALA A 84 7.16 5.42 -7.63
N LYS A 85 6.67 4.20 -7.90
CA LYS A 85 5.23 3.89 -7.98
C LYS A 85 4.51 4.14 -6.65
N SER A 86 5.12 3.79 -5.53
CA SER A 86 4.59 4.02 -4.19
C SER A 86 4.41 5.52 -3.89
N ILE A 87 5.42 6.33 -4.24
CA ILE A 87 5.36 7.80 -4.11
C ILE A 87 4.27 8.38 -5.00
N GLN A 88 4.19 7.93 -6.25
CA GLN A 88 3.16 8.37 -7.20
C GLN A 88 1.76 8.03 -6.70
N THR A 89 1.56 6.81 -6.19
CA THR A 89 0.29 6.36 -5.61
C THR A 89 -0.14 7.25 -4.46
N TRP A 90 0.78 7.52 -3.52
CA TRP A 90 0.51 8.39 -2.38
C TRP A 90 0.09 9.79 -2.84
N ASN A 91 0.86 10.41 -3.75
CA ASN A 91 0.58 11.76 -4.23
C ASN A 91 -0.75 11.85 -4.98
N ASN A 92 -1.08 10.85 -5.81
CA ASN A 92 -2.35 10.79 -6.51
C ASN A 92 -3.53 10.70 -5.52
N CYS A 93 -3.42 9.83 -4.51
CA CYS A 93 -4.46 9.71 -3.48
C CYS A 93 -4.60 10.97 -2.63
N LEU A 94 -3.50 11.63 -2.28
CA LEU A 94 -3.53 12.88 -1.53
C LEU A 94 -4.21 14.00 -2.33
N ALA A 95 -3.86 14.15 -3.60
CA ALA A 95 -4.45 15.15 -4.49
C ALA A 95 -5.97 14.98 -4.66
N LEU A 96 -6.48 13.74 -4.60
CA LEU A 96 -7.93 13.48 -4.67
C LEU A 96 -8.67 13.97 -3.43
N ILE A 97 -8.05 13.94 -2.25
CA ILE A 97 -8.66 14.42 -1.00
C ILE A 97 -8.55 15.95 -0.90
N ASP A 98 -7.45 16.53 -1.38
CA ASP A 98 -7.24 17.98 -1.40
C ASP A 98 -8.04 18.69 -2.51
N SER A 99 -8.60 17.92 -3.46
CA SER A 99 -9.47 18.48 -4.50
C SER A 99 -10.78 18.94 -3.86
N PRO A 100 -11.15 20.23 -3.96
CA PRO A 100 -12.45 20.68 -3.50
C PRO A 100 -13.51 19.86 -4.26
N SER A 101 -14.45 19.25 -3.51
CA SER A 101 -15.61 18.62 -4.13
C SER A 101 -16.20 19.59 -5.16
N PRO A 102 -16.53 19.16 -6.38
CA PRO A 102 -17.29 20.00 -7.28
C PRO A 102 -18.57 20.36 -6.53
N SER A 103 -18.71 21.62 -6.17
CA SER A 103 -19.93 22.14 -5.57
C SER A 103 -21.09 21.72 -6.46
N ALA A 104 -22.01 20.92 -5.92
CA ALA A 104 -23.24 20.52 -6.59
C ALA A 104 -24.16 21.73 -6.82
#